data_AF-A0A6P8JVP6-F1
#
_entry.id   AF-A0A6P8JVP6-F1
#
_cell.length_a   1.000
_cell.length_b   1.000
_cell.length_c   1.000
_cell.angle_alpha   90.00
_cell.angle_beta   90.00
_cell.angle_gamma   90.00
#
_symmetry.space_group_name_H-M   'P 1'
#
loop_
_entity.id
_entity.type
_entity.pdbx_description
1 polymer ?
#
loop_
_entity_poly.entity_id
_entity_poly.type
_entity_poly.pdbx_seq_one_letter_code
_entity_poly.pdbx_strand_id
1 'polypeptide(L)'
;MQSNIENVSRDYAKILQSADLEKEINPLCTNIEDMLARLDEFETLLASVRAESNGMMANNVCAILGFADSFEQLKTRIDGLEQFVGVVSANLSEVERSVDIAEEELHVTDYSLKGLLLKPLKAKLGASDSSTLSSLPRSNLAEEEYQPVQIYKSDDYFGKSEEENYVAN
;
A
#
# COMPACT_ATOMS: atom_id res chain seq x y z
N MET A 1 -64.80 -36.63 -67.68
CA MET A 1 -63.90 -36.97 -66.57
C MET A 1 -62.48 -36.46 -66.82
N GLN A 2 -61.89 -36.69 -68.00
CA GLN A 2 -60.56 -36.20 -68.41
C GLN A 2 -60.32 -34.70 -68.16
N SER A 3 -61.26 -33.84 -68.59
CA SER A 3 -61.12 -32.36 -68.48
C SER A 3 -61.08 -31.84 -67.03
N ASN A 4 -61.73 -32.51 -66.07
CA ASN A 4 -61.67 -32.11 -64.66
C ASN A 4 -60.33 -32.47 -64.02
N ILE A 5 -59.74 -33.60 -64.41
CA ILE A 5 -58.40 -34.00 -63.96
C ILE A 5 -57.35 -33.04 -64.53
N GLU A 6 -57.46 -32.65 -65.80
CA GLU A 6 -56.57 -31.66 -66.42
C GLU A 6 -56.67 -30.27 -65.75
N ASN A 7 -57.87 -29.84 -65.36
CA ASN A 7 -58.05 -28.58 -64.64
C ASN A 7 -57.44 -28.63 -63.23
N VAL A 8 -57.72 -29.70 -62.46
CA VAL A 8 -57.15 -29.87 -61.10
C VAL A 8 -55.62 -29.97 -61.15
N SER A 9 -55.07 -30.74 -62.09
CA SER A 9 -53.62 -30.86 -62.25
C SER A 9 -52.97 -29.55 -62.68
N ARG A 10 -53.65 -28.72 -63.49
CA ARG A 10 -53.20 -27.37 -63.84
C ARG A 10 -53.22 -26.41 -62.65
N ASP A 11 -54.23 -26.49 -61.78
CA ASP A 11 -54.31 -25.65 -60.59
C ASP A 11 -53.25 -26.02 -59.55
N TYR A 12 -52.99 -27.31 -59.33
CA TYR A 12 -51.86 -27.75 -58.48
C TYR A 12 -50.50 -27.36 -59.07
N ALA A 13 -50.32 -27.48 -60.38
CA ALA A 13 -49.10 -27.03 -61.06
C ALA A 13 -48.88 -25.52 -60.88
N LYS A 14 -49.95 -24.71 -60.94
CA LYS A 14 -49.86 -23.27 -60.66
C LYS A 14 -49.45 -22.98 -59.22
N ILE A 15 -50.00 -23.70 -58.24
CA ILE A 15 -49.62 -23.53 -56.83
C ILE A 15 -48.13 -23.82 -56.64
N LEU A 16 -47.65 -24.95 -57.18
CA LEU A 16 -46.23 -25.33 -57.14
C LEU A 16 -45.31 -24.35 -57.88
N GLN A 17 -45.76 -23.80 -59.01
CA GLN A 17 -45.01 -22.77 -59.75
C GLN A 17 -45.05 -21.39 -59.07
N SER A 18 -46.10 -21.11 -58.30
CA SER A 18 -46.24 -19.85 -57.54
C SER A 18 -45.56 -19.90 -56.17
N ALA A 19 -45.29 -21.10 -55.66
CA ALA A 19 -44.55 -21.32 -54.43
C ALA A 19 -43.04 -21.12 -54.73
N ASP A 20 -42.60 -19.88 -54.58
CA ASP A 20 -41.19 -19.53 -54.68
C ASP A 20 -40.46 -19.93 -53.38
N LEU A 21 -40.13 -21.21 -53.30
CA LEU A 21 -39.41 -21.80 -52.16
C LEU A 21 -38.04 -21.15 -51.97
N GLU A 22 -37.39 -20.67 -53.03
CA GLU A 22 -36.11 -19.97 -52.92
C GLU A 22 -36.25 -18.65 -52.16
N LYS A 23 -37.36 -17.93 -52.39
CA LYS A 23 -37.66 -16.69 -51.67
C LYS A 23 -37.95 -16.91 -50.18
N GLU A 24 -38.40 -18.09 -49.77
CA GLU A 24 -38.60 -18.42 -48.35
C GLU A 24 -37.35 -19.02 -47.70
N ILE A 25 -36.57 -19.82 -48.44
CA ILE A 25 -35.39 -20.51 -47.93
C ILE A 25 -34.17 -19.58 -47.83
N ASN A 26 -33.95 -18.71 -48.82
CA ASN A 26 -32.77 -17.84 -48.84
C ASN A 26 -32.68 -16.91 -47.61
N PRO A 27 -33.76 -16.24 -47.16
CA PRO A 27 -33.72 -15.44 -45.94
C PRO A 27 -33.37 -16.26 -44.69
N LEU A 28 -33.82 -17.52 -44.62
CA LEU A 28 -33.48 -18.42 -43.51
C LEU A 28 -31.99 -18.78 -43.54
N CYS A 29 -31.44 -19.12 -44.72
CA CYS A 29 -30.02 -19.40 -44.88
C CYS A 29 -29.16 -18.18 -44.50
N THR A 30 -29.50 -16.99 -44.98
CA THR A 30 -28.79 -15.75 -44.63
C THR A 30 -28.87 -15.46 -43.13
N ASN A 31 -30.02 -15.69 -42.49
CA ASN A 31 -30.14 -15.51 -41.04
C ASN A 31 -29.25 -16.48 -40.25
N ILE A 32 -29.17 -17.74 -40.69
CA ILE A 32 -28.29 -18.74 -40.09
C ILE A 32 -26.83 -18.33 -40.24
N GLU A 33 -26.41 -17.86 -41.42
CA GLU A 33 -25.05 -17.37 -41.66
C GLU A 33 -24.71 -16.17 -40.75
N ASP A 34 -25.63 -15.21 -40.62
CA ASP A 34 -25.47 -14.07 -39.70
C ASP A 34 -25.37 -14.53 -38.23
N MET A 35 -26.18 -15.51 -37.82
CA MET A 35 -26.11 -16.07 -36.46
C MET A 35 -24.78 -16.80 -36.22
N LEU A 36 -24.27 -17.54 -37.20
CA LEU A 36 -22.97 -18.21 -37.11
C LEU A 36 -21.82 -17.20 -37.02
N ALA A 37 -21.84 -16.13 -37.83
CA ALA A 37 -20.86 -15.06 -37.76
C ALA A 37 -20.86 -14.37 -36.37
N ARG A 38 -22.04 -14.12 -35.81
CA ARG A 38 -22.15 -13.55 -34.45
C ARG A 38 -21.66 -14.51 -33.37
N LEU A 39 -21.86 -15.81 -33.52
CA LEU A 39 -21.34 -16.80 -32.56
C LEU A 39 -19.81 -16.84 -32.56
N ASP A 40 -19.18 -16.75 -33.73
CA ASP A 40 -17.72 -16.67 -33.87
C ASP A 40 -17.15 -15.41 -33.21
N GLU A 41 -17.84 -14.27 -33.38
CA GLU A 41 -17.50 -13.02 -32.69
C GLU A 41 -17.63 -13.17 -31.16
N PHE A 42 -18.71 -13.79 -30.67
CA PHE A 42 -18.91 -14.05 -29.25
C PHE A 42 -17.81 -14.96 -28.67
N GLU A 43 -17.41 -16.00 -29.41
CA GLU A 43 -16.32 -16.88 -29.00
C GLU A 43 -15.00 -16.10 -28.87
N THR A 44 -14.71 -15.25 -29.86
CA THR A 44 -13.53 -14.38 -29.85
C THR A 44 -13.53 -13.43 -28.66
N LEU A 45 -14.67 -12.79 -28.37
CA LEU A 45 -14.82 -11.91 -27.21
C LEU A 45 -14.65 -12.66 -25.88
N LEU A 46 -15.22 -13.86 -25.76
CA LEU A 46 -15.05 -14.70 -24.56
C LEU A 46 -13.60 -15.14 -24.37
N ALA A 47 -12.89 -15.46 -25.45
CA ALA A 47 -11.47 -15.78 -25.40
C ALA A 47 -10.64 -14.57 -24.92
N SER A 48 -10.94 -13.38 -25.45
CA SER A 48 -10.30 -12.13 -25.04
C SER A 48 -10.52 -11.81 -23.56
N VAL A 49 -11.76 -11.89 -23.07
CA VAL A 49 -12.09 -11.66 -21.66
C VAL A 49 -11.38 -12.65 -20.74
N ARG A 50 -11.31 -13.93 -21.13
CA ARG A 50 -10.55 -14.93 -20.36
C ARG A 50 -9.06 -14.61 -20.32
N ALA A 51 -8.48 -14.21 -21.46
CA ALA A 51 -7.06 -13.84 -21.52
C ALA A 51 -6.77 -12.61 -20.65
N GLU A 52 -7.62 -11.60 -20.68
CA GLU A 52 -7.51 -10.42 -19.83
C GLU A 52 -7.64 -10.77 -18.34
N SER A 53 -8.66 -11.56 -17.98
CA SER A 53 -8.87 -12.01 -16.60
C SER A 53 -7.67 -12.79 -16.05
N ASN A 54 -7.11 -13.71 -16.85
CA ASN A 54 -5.91 -14.45 -16.50
C ASN A 54 -4.69 -13.53 -16.36
N GLY A 55 -4.54 -12.56 -17.27
CA GLY A 55 -3.48 -11.54 -17.19
C GLY A 55 -3.58 -10.67 -15.94
N MET A 56 -4.80 -10.26 -15.56
CA MET A 56 -5.04 -9.48 -14.34
C MET A 56 -4.72 -10.29 -13.08
N MET A 57 -5.15 -11.56 -13.02
CA MET A 57 -4.89 -12.44 -11.89
C MET A 57 -3.39 -12.70 -11.72
N ALA A 58 -2.72 -13.07 -12.82
CA ALA A 58 -1.30 -13.43 -12.80
C ALA A 58 -0.39 -12.22 -12.51
N ASN A 59 -0.68 -11.05 -13.08
CA ASN A 59 0.22 -9.90 -12.96
C ASN A 59 -0.12 -8.99 -11.79
N ASN A 60 -1.40 -8.71 -11.53
CA ASN A 60 -1.75 -7.72 -10.51
C ASN A 60 -1.98 -8.37 -9.15
N VAL A 61 -2.81 -9.42 -9.10
CA VAL A 61 -3.16 -10.05 -7.82
C VAL A 61 -1.95 -10.77 -7.22
N CYS A 62 -1.25 -11.60 -7.99
CA CYS A 62 -0.06 -12.29 -7.49
C CYS A 62 1.08 -11.31 -7.13
N ALA A 63 1.26 -10.21 -7.85
CA ALA A 63 2.28 -9.22 -7.50
C ALA A 63 1.94 -8.47 -6.21
N ILE A 64 0.68 -8.07 -6.02
CA ILE A 64 0.23 -7.44 -4.78
C ILE A 64 0.43 -8.38 -3.60
N LEU A 65 0.04 -9.65 -3.74
CA LEU A 65 0.24 -10.66 -2.69
C LEU A 65 1.73 -10.91 -2.41
N GLY A 66 2.56 -10.98 -3.45
CA GLY A 66 4.02 -11.12 -3.29
C GLY A 66 4.68 -9.92 -2.62
N PHE A 67 4.11 -8.72 -2.76
CA PHE A 67 4.61 -7.52 -2.10
C PHE A 67 4.15 -7.40 -0.64
N ALA A 68 3.12 -8.13 -0.20
CA ALA A 68 2.54 -7.99 1.13
C ALA A 68 3.58 -8.20 2.26
N ASP A 69 4.42 -9.22 2.15
CA ASP A 69 5.47 -9.49 3.15
C ASP A 69 6.51 -8.36 3.20
N SER A 70 6.89 -7.83 2.04
CA SER A 70 7.82 -6.70 1.94
C SER A 70 7.23 -5.43 2.55
N PHE A 71 5.92 -5.23 2.36
CA PHE A 71 5.19 -4.11 2.94
C PHE A 71 5.10 -4.23 4.47
N GLU A 72 4.80 -5.42 5.01
CA GLU A 72 4.74 -5.63 6.46
C GLU A 72 6.12 -5.43 7.11
N GLN A 73 7.20 -5.88 6.46
CA GLN A 73 8.57 -5.59 6.90
C GLN A 73 8.86 -4.09 6.90
N LEU A 74 8.47 -3.36 5.85
CA LEU A 74 8.66 -1.92 5.78
C LEU A 74 7.89 -1.20 6.88
N LYS A 75 6.61 -1.56 7.09
CA LYS A 75 5.77 -1.03 8.16
C LYS A 75 6.43 -1.26 9.54
N THR A 76 6.87 -2.48 9.81
CA THR A 76 7.54 -2.82 11.08
C THR A 76 8.79 -1.96 11.31
N ARG A 77 9.57 -1.71 10.25
CA ARG A 77 10.76 -0.84 10.33
C ARG A 77 10.40 0.63 10.58
N ILE A 78 9.31 1.11 10.00
CA ILE A 78 8.81 2.47 10.24
C ILE A 78 8.34 2.60 11.69
N ASP A 79 7.51 1.66 12.17
CA ASP A 79 7.00 1.66 13.55
C ASP A 79 8.15 1.60 14.56
N GLY A 80 9.18 0.78 14.30
CA GLY A 80 10.38 0.72 15.14
C GLY A 80 11.18 2.02 15.15
N LEU A 81 11.29 2.70 14.00
CA LEU A 81 11.95 4.00 13.92
C LEU A 81 11.17 5.09 14.67
N GLU A 82 9.84 5.08 14.57
CA GLU A 82 8.98 6.03 15.29
C GLU A 82 9.12 5.88 16.80
N GLN A 83 9.08 4.65 17.31
CA GLN A 83 9.32 4.35 18.72
C GLN A 83 10.70 4.83 19.18
N PHE A 84 11.74 4.56 18.39
CA PHE A 84 13.09 5.01 18.68
C PHE A 84 13.18 6.53 18.76
N VAL A 85 12.64 7.26 17.79
CA VAL A 85 12.59 8.73 17.79
C VAL A 85 11.84 9.25 19.03
N GLY A 86 10.75 8.60 19.43
CA GLY A 86 10.03 8.90 20.67
C GLY A 86 10.92 8.77 21.91
N VAL A 87 11.68 7.68 22.03
CA VAL A 87 12.65 7.47 23.12
C VAL A 87 13.74 8.54 23.12
N VAL A 88 14.31 8.86 21.97
CA VAL A 88 15.34 9.92 21.86
C VAL A 88 14.79 11.28 22.28
N SER A 89 13.57 11.61 21.86
CA SER A 89 12.89 12.87 22.21
C SER A 89 12.65 13.00 23.71
N ALA A 90 12.18 11.93 24.37
CA ALA A 90 11.99 11.89 25.81
C ALA A 90 13.31 12.08 26.56
N ASN A 91 14.36 11.35 26.17
CA ASN A 91 15.69 11.46 26.77
C ASN A 91 16.29 12.87 26.59
N LEU A 92 16.11 13.48 25.40
CA LEU A 92 16.56 14.84 25.13
C LEU A 92 15.86 15.86 26.04
N SER A 93 14.57 15.67 26.30
CA SER A 93 13.78 16.52 27.20
C SER A 93 14.25 16.42 28.66
N GLU A 94 14.58 15.20 29.13
CA GLU A 94 15.14 15.00 30.47
C GLU A 94 16.55 15.61 30.60
N VAL A 95 17.42 15.43 29.59
CA VAL A 95 18.75 16.05 29.56
C VAL A 95 18.63 17.57 29.57
N GLU A 96 17.72 18.13 28.78
CA GLU A 96 17.47 19.56 28.77
C GLU A 96 17.00 20.05 30.15
N ARG A 97 16.08 19.35 30.81
CA ARG A 97 15.64 19.68 32.17
C ARG A 97 16.81 19.64 33.17
N SER A 98 17.68 18.63 33.09
CA SER A 98 18.86 18.54 33.96
C SER A 98 19.81 19.72 33.75
N VAL A 99 20.00 20.14 32.50
CA VAL A 99 20.81 21.32 32.17
C VAL A 99 20.16 22.61 32.68
N ASP A 100 18.83 22.77 32.63
CA ASP A 100 18.14 23.95 33.24
C ASP A 100 18.49 24.06 34.72
N ILE A 101 18.36 22.95 35.45
CA ILE A 101 18.60 22.90 36.89
C ILE A 101 20.06 23.28 37.20
N ALA A 102 21.02 22.73 36.45
CA ALA A 102 22.43 23.02 36.65
C ALA A 102 22.78 24.49 36.32
N GLU A 103 22.23 25.03 35.22
CA GLU A 103 22.46 26.43 34.83
C GLU A 103 21.83 27.40 35.83
N GLU A 104 20.65 27.09 36.38
CA GLU A 104 19.99 27.85 37.43
C GLU A 104 20.79 27.83 38.74
N GLU A 105 21.27 26.65 39.18
CA GLU A 105 22.09 26.50 40.39
C GLU A 105 23.47 27.19 40.30
N LEU A 106 24.08 27.19 39.10
CA LEU A 106 25.37 27.82 38.85
C LEU A 106 25.28 29.31 38.44
N HIS A 107 24.06 29.84 38.28
CA HIS A 107 23.79 31.20 37.77
C HIS A 107 24.46 31.48 36.40
N VAL A 108 24.53 30.47 35.52
CA VAL A 108 25.13 30.58 34.18
C VAL A 108 24.02 30.68 33.15
N THR A 109 23.61 31.91 32.80
CA THR A 109 22.50 32.15 31.86
C THR A 109 22.93 32.62 30.47
N ASP A 110 24.13 33.19 30.32
CA ASP A 110 24.53 33.93 29.11
C ASP A 110 25.20 33.04 28.03
N TYR A 111 25.69 31.85 28.41
CA TYR A 111 26.28 30.84 27.52
C TYR A 111 25.66 29.46 27.75
N SER A 112 24.33 29.41 27.78
CA SER A 112 23.59 28.18 28.04
C SER A 112 23.93 27.09 27.01
N LEU A 113 24.35 25.92 27.49
CA LEU A 113 24.62 24.72 26.69
C LEU A 113 23.39 24.32 25.87
N LYS A 114 22.19 24.64 26.36
CA LYS A 114 20.92 24.46 25.66
C LYS A 114 20.88 25.24 24.35
N GLY A 115 21.36 26.49 24.40
CA GLY A 115 21.39 27.38 23.25
C GLY A 115 22.28 26.87 22.13
N LEU A 116 23.44 26.31 22.49
CA LEU A 116 24.45 25.90 21.53
C LEU A 116 24.25 24.47 21.00
N LEU A 117 23.86 23.52 21.87
CA LEU A 117 23.85 22.10 21.54
C LEU A 117 22.42 21.54 21.36
N LEU A 118 21.45 21.98 22.15
CA LEU A 118 20.12 21.35 22.18
C LEU A 118 19.13 21.97 21.18
N LYS A 119 19.18 23.29 20.96
CA LYS A 119 18.32 23.99 19.98
C LYS A 119 18.45 23.46 18.54
N PRO A 120 19.65 23.22 17.99
CA PRO A 120 19.80 22.69 16.64
C PRO A 120 19.26 21.26 16.49
N LEU A 121 19.36 20.44 17.55
CA LEU A 121 18.89 19.05 17.55
C LEU A 121 17.37 18.97 17.55
N LYS A 122 16.68 19.79 18.35
CA LYS A 122 15.22 19.86 18.37
C LYS A 122 14.60 20.30 17.05
N ALA A 123 15.23 21.26 16.36
CA ALA A 123 14.79 21.70 15.03
C ALA A 123 14.77 20.55 14.00
N LYS A 124 15.58 19.51 14.23
CA LYS A 124 15.75 18.36 13.33
C LYS A 124 14.89 17.15 13.71
N LEU A 125 14.40 17.10 14.96
CA LEU A 125 13.60 15.99 15.52
C LEU A 125 12.08 16.19 15.45
N GLY A 126 11.61 17.34 14.95
CA GLY A 126 10.19 17.50 14.58
C GLY A 126 9.20 17.19 15.71
N ALA A 127 9.45 17.66 16.93
CA ALA A 127 8.48 17.57 18.02
C ALA A 127 8.33 18.96 18.67
N SER A 128 7.24 19.63 18.29
CA SER A 128 6.63 20.69 19.08
C SER A 128 5.79 20.00 20.15
N ASP A 129 6.24 20.03 21.40
CA ASP A 129 5.34 20.05 22.56
C ASP A 129 6.05 20.74 23.72
N SER A 130 5.67 22.00 23.94
CA SER A 130 5.98 22.75 25.16
C SER A 130 4.92 22.39 26.20
N SER A 131 4.97 21.18 26.75
CA SER A 131 4.17 20.86 27.94
C SER A 131 4.84 21.44 29.18
N THR A 132 4.41 22.65 29.52
CA THR A 132 4.61 23.28 30.82
C THR A 132 3.91 22.47 31.89
N LEU A 133 4.61 21.60 32.62
CA LEU A 133 4.11 20.96 33.83
C LEU A 133 5.01 21.27 35.03
N SER A 134 4.52 22.23 35.82
CA SER A 134 4.48 22.30 37.28
C SER A 134 5.73 22.01 38.13
N SER A 135 6.14 23.05 38.86
CA SER A 135 6.67 23.12 40.23
C SER A 135 7.70 22.07 40.70
N LEU A 136 8.88 22.63 41.00
CA LEU A 136 9.97 22.24 41.93
C LEU A 136 11.27 21.81 41.23
N PRO A 137 12.37 22.56 41.41
CA PRO A 137 13.70 22.04 41.15
C PRO A 137 14.05 21.12 42.32
N ARG A 138 14.00 19.80 42.11
CA ARG A 138 14.91 18.91 42.81
C ARG A 138 16.25 19.09 42.11
N SER A 139 17.26 19.45 42.87
CA SER A 139 18.64 19.48 42.37
C SER A 139 18.97 18.19 41.62
N ASN A 140 19.90 18.26 40.66
CA ASN A 140 20.49 17.05 40.07
C ASN A 140 21.31 16.23 41.10
N LEU A 141 21.43 16.73 42.33
CA LEU A 141 22.09 16.09 43.45
C LEU A 141 21.10 15.27 44.29
N ALA A 142 21.47 14.02 44.57
CA ALA A 142 20.87 13.19 45.61
C ALA A 142 21.97 12.86 46.64
N GLU A 143 21.75 13.16 47.92
CA GLU A 143 22.77 12.97 48.97
C GLU A 143 24.11 13.66 48.64
N GLU A 144 24.05 14.85 48.02
CA GLU A 144 25.22 15.63 47.53
C GLU A 144 26.01 14.99 46.37
N GLU A 145 25.53 13.87 45.81
CA GLU A 145 26.13 13.21 44.65
C GLU A 145 25.29 13.46 43.38
N TYR A 146 25.96 13.76 42.26
CA TYR A 146 25.32 13.97 40.97
C TYR A 146 24.74 12.66 40.43
N GLN A 147 23.45 12.69 40.07
CA GLN A 147 22.82 11.58 39.37
C GLN A 147 22.69 11.88 37.87
N PRO A 148 23.37 11.10 37.00
CA PRO A 148 23.27 11.27 35.57
C PRO A 148 21.87 10.89 35.06
N VAL A 149 21.35 11.67 34.11
CA VAL A 149 20.12 11.34 33.40
C VAL A 149 20.33 10.04 32.62
N GLN A 150 19.44 9.09 32.83
CA GLN A 150 19.44 7.83 32.07
C GLN A 150 18.95 8.11 30.66
N ILE A 151 19.85 8.01 29.68
CA ILE A 151 19.52 8.09 28.27
C ILE A 151 19.60 6.70 27.64
N TYR A 152 18.92 6.52 26.50
CA TYR A 152 19.01 5.28 25.75
C TYR A 152 20.46 4.95 25.38
N LYS A 153 20.79 3.66 25.41
CA LYS A 153 22.07 3.16 24.90
C LYS A 153 21.91 2.77 23.45
N SER A 154 22.75 3.30 22.58
CA SER A 154 22.74 2.97 21.15
C SER A 154 22.92 1.47 20.92
N ASP A 155 23.75 0.81 21.72
CA ASP A 155 24.05 -0.63 21.60
C ASP A 155 22.81 -1.51 21.79
N ASP A 156 21.84 -1.06 22.60
CA ASP A 156 20.60 -1.79 22.87
C ASP A 156 19.65 -1.79 21.64
N TYR A 157 19.82 -0.84 20.71
CA TYR A 157 18.94 -0.65 19.55
C TYR A 157 19.61 -0.96 18.21
N PHE A 158 20.91 -0.66 18.07
CA PHE A 158 21.67 -0.85 16.83
C PHE A 158 22.61 -2.07 16.88
N GLY A 159 22.73 -2.72 18.05
CA GLY A 159 23.73 -3.74 18.31
C GLY A 159 25.11 -3.14 18.57
N LYS A 160 26.00 -3.94 19.17
CA LYS A 160 27.39 -3.55 19.37
C LYS A 160 28.12 -3.48 18.02
N SER A 161 28.92 -2.43 17.80
CA SER A 161 29.81 -2.37 16.65
C SER A 161 30.80 -3.55 16.68
N GLU A 162 31.03 -4.17 15.53
CA GLU A 162 31.92 -5.35 15.39
C GLU A 162 33.39 -5.07 15.77
N GLU A 163 33.74 -3.81 16.05
CA GLU A 163 35.09 -3.38 16.44
C GLU A 163 35.52 -3.85 17.84
N GLU A 164 34.59 -4.24 18.73
CA GLU A 164 34.94 -4.86 20.02
C GLU A 164 35.43 -6.32 19.90
N ASN A 165 35.22 -7.00 18.77
CA ASN A 165 35.63 -8.41 18.59
C ASN A 165 37.12 -8.59 18.23
N TYR A 166 37.86 -7.50 17.96
CA TYR A 166 39.28 -7.58 17.57
C TYR A 166 40.27 -7.50 18.74
N VAL A 167 39.81 -7.21 19.96
CA VAL A 167 40.69 -7.08 21.14
C VAL A 167 40.63 -8.32 22.05
N ALA A 168 39.86 -9.34 21.67
CA ALA A 168 39.63 -10.55 22.47
C ALA A 168 39.99 -11.87 21.75
N ASN A 169 41.03 -11.88 20.92
CA ASN A 169 41.69 -13.11 20.45
C ASN A 169 43.20 -13.03 20.66
#